data_AF-A0A0S8JV49-F1
#
_entry.id   AF-A0A0S8JV49-F1
#
_cell.length_a   1.000
_cell.length_b   1.000
_cell.length_c   1.000
_cell.angle_alpha   90.00
_cell.angle_beta   90.00
_cell.angle_gamma   90.00
#
_symmetry.space_group_name_H-M   'P 1'
#
loop_
_entity.id
_entity.type
_entity.pdbx_description
1 polymer ?
#
loop_
_entity_poly.entity_id
_entity_poly.type
_entity_poly.pdbx_seq_one_letter_code
_entity_poly.pdbx_strand_id
1 'polypeptide(L)'
;MKKCAHYTEQIIDLLENQLTNRARGELLGHIEHCAECAQEYKKLQKLNEVMNRDELTLPPEATFERIKSAARMQVAYPRRRFFRQLLKVSLPVFALTAMLLIFLRPRVETVEMSIPVANLLEDEEIAEFAIAGIVSTDILHEIDDLEEQFFIDTEEAIGEMSKEEKNELVRSLYRKYAIGI
;
A
#
# COMPACT_ATOMS: atom_id res chain seq x y z
N MET A 1 -39.38 -7.62 36.12
CA MET A 1 -38.75 -7.96 34.83
C MET A 1 -39.13 -7.01 33.69
N LYS A 2 -40.40 -6.87 33.27
CA LYS A 2 -40.76 -5.94 32.15
C LYS A 2 -40.40 -4.47 32.36
N LYS A 3 -40.44 -3.97 33.61
CA LYS A 3 -40.06 -2.57 33.93
C LYS A 3 -38.56 -2.32 33.82
N CYS A 4 -37.72 -3.32 34.11
CA CYS A 4 -36.26 -3.16 34.08
C CYS A 4 -35.77 -2.93 32.65
N ALA A 5 -36.30 -3.66 31.66
CA ALA A 5 -35.94 -3.49 30.25
C ALA A 5 -36.15 -2.05 29.76
N HIS A 6 -37.28 -1.43 30.15
CA HIS A 6 -37.55 -0.04 29.80
C HIS A 6 -36.55 0.94 30.43
N TYR A 7 -36.17 0.71 31.69
CA TYR A 7 -35.21 1.57 32.37
C TYR A 7 -33.77 1.35 31.86
N THR A 8 -33.41 0.12 31.47
CA THR A 8 -32.09 -0.18 30.91
C THR A 8 -31.84 0.61 29.62
N GLU A 9 -32.83 0.76 28.75
CA GLU A 9 -32.74 1.60 27.55
C GLU A 9 -32.49 3.08 27.90
N GLN A 10 -33.14 3.58 28.96
CA GLN A 10 -33.01 4.97 29.40
C GLN A 10 -31.71 5.28 30.15
N ILE A 11 -30.91 4.28 30.54
CA ILE A 11 -29.64 4.51 31.24
C ILE A 11 -28.65 5.27 30.34
N ILE A 12 -28.64 4.99 29.03
CA ILE A 12 -27.75 5.68 28.08
C ILE A 12 -28.19 7.14 27.95
N ASP A 13 -29.48 7.38 27.75
CA ASP A 13 -30.06 8.73 27.68
C ASP A 13 -29.78 9.55 28.95
N LEU A 14 -29.74 8.90 30.13
CA LEU A 14 -29.36 9.53 31.39
C LEU A 14 -27.89 9.99 31.38
N LEU A 15 -26.99 9.14 30.89
CA LEU A 15 -25.55 9.42 30.84
C LEU A 15 -25.21 10.51 29.82
N GLU A 16 -25.99 10.62 28.74
CA GLU A 16 -25.85 11.67 27.72
C GLU A 16 -26.64 12.96 28.04
N ASN A 17 -27.29 13.04 29.21
CA ASN A 17 -28.16 14.15 29.63
C ASN A 17 -29.33 14.45 28.67
N GLN A 18 -29.87 13.43 28.00
CA GLN A 18 -30.99 13.55 27.04
C GLN A 18 -32.36 13.27 27.67
N LEU A 19 -32.43 12.82 28.93
CA LEU A 19 -33.69 12.61 29.63
C LEU A 19 -34.31 13.91 30.15
N THR A 20 -35.64 13.98 30.11
CA THR A 20 -36.40 15.00 30.83
C THR A 20 -36.20 14.87 32.35
N ASN A 21 -36.32 15.99 33.09
CA ASN A 21 -36.17 15.99 34.56
C ASN A 21 -37.08 14.97 35.27
N ARG A 22 -38.29 14.76 34.75
CA ARG A 22 -39.24 13.78 35.29
C ARG A 22 -38.76 12.35 35.08
N ALA A 23 -38.41 11.98 33.84
CA ALA A 23 -37.92 10.65 33.50
C ALA A 23 -36.61 10.31 34.24
N ARG A 24 -35.73 11.30 34.39
CA ARG A 24 -34.51 11.20 35.20
C ARG A 24 -34.81 10.83 36.65
N GLY A 25 -35.78 11.49 37.28
CA GLY A 25 -36.18 11.19 38.66
C GLY A 25 -36.77 9.79 38.80
N GLU A 26 -37.62 9.38 37.86
CA GLU A 26 -38.23 8.04 37.84
C GLU A 26 -37.17 6.93 37.66
N LEU A 27 -36.20 7.12 36.76
CA LEU A 27 -35.11 6.17 36.53
C LEU A 27 -34.14 6.09 37.71
N LEU A 28 -33.73 7.22 38.30
CA LEU A 28 -32.86 7.23 39.48
C LEU A 28 -33.53 6.56 40.68
N GLY A 29 -34.82 6.84 40.89
CA GLY A 29 -35.60 6.15 41.93
C GLY A 29 -35.69 4.63 41.69
N HIS A 30 -35.77 4.19 40.43
CA HIS A 30 -35.72 2.76 40.10
C HIS A 30 -34.34 2.14 40.38
N ILE A 31 -33.27 2.83 39.98
CA ILE A 31 -31.87 2.40 40.19
C ILE A 31 -31.57 2.21 41.68
N GLU A 32 -32.07 3.08 42.56
CA GLU A 32 -31.88 2.94 44.01
C GLU A 32 -32.47 1.65 44.59
N HIS A 33 -33.55 1.13 43.98
CA HIS A 33 -34.30 -0.01 44.49
C HIS A 33 -34.11 -1.31 43.68
N CYS A 34 -33.40 -1.26 42.55
CA CYS A 34 -33.16 -2.40 41.67
C CYS A 34 -31.65 -2.68 41.52
N ALA A 35 -31.19 -3.79 42.12
CA ALA A 35 -29.78 -4.17 42.08
C ALA A 35 -29.24 -4.42 40.65
N GLU A 36 -30.08 -4.96 39.76
CA GLU A 36 -29.71 -5.23 38.36
C GLU A 36 -29.43 -3.91 37.61
N CYS A 37 -30.39 -2.98 37.63
CA CYS A 37 -30.24 -1.68 36.97
C CYS A 37 -29.14 -0.83 37.62
N ALA A 38 -28.92 -0.94 38.93
CA ALA A 38 -27.80 -0.27 39.61
C ALA A 38 -26.44 -0.79 39.15
N GLN A 39 -26.32 -2.10 38.94
CA GLN A 39 -25.08 -2.69 38.44
C GLN A 39 -24.81 -2.28 36.99
N GLU A 40 -25.85 -2.26 36.16
CA GLU A 40 -25.77 -1.85 34.76
C GLU A 40 -25.41 -0.37 34.61
N TYR A 41 -26.06 0.51 35.38
CA TYR A 41 -25.72 1.94 35.45
C TYR A 41 -24.25 2.16 35.81
N LYS A 42 -23.73 1.47 36.83
CA LYS A 42 -22.32 1.58 37.23
C LYS A 42 -21.34 1.12 36.15
N LYS A 43 -21.69 0.09 35.37
CA LYS A 43 -20.85 -0.40 34.26
C LYS A 43 -20.78 0.65 33.15
N LEU A 44 -21.93 1.19 32.75
CA LEU A 44 -22.02 2.18 31.67
C LEU A 44 -21.42 3.53 32.08
N GLN A 45 -21.59 3.94 33.33
CA GLN A 45 -20.96 5.15 33.86
C GLN A 45 -19.42 5.06 33.79
N LYS A 46 -18.84 3.93 34.21
CA LYS A 46 -17.39 3.71 34.12
C LYS A 46 -16.89 3.73 32.67
N LEU A 47 -17.65 3.14 31.74
CA LEU A 47 -17.32 3.16 30.33
C LEU A 47 -17.31 4.59 29.78
N ASN A 48 -18.35 5.37 30.10
CA ASN A 48 -18.47 6.77 29.69
C ASN A 48 -17.33 7.63 30.28
N GLU A 49 -16.96 7.41 31.55
CA GLU A 49 -15.79 8.06 32.15
C GLU A 49 -14.48 7.74 31.45
N VAL A 50 -14.28 6.49 31.00
CA VAL A 50 -13.07 6.11 30.25
C VAL A 50 -13.06 6.78 28.88
N MET A 51 -14.20 6.81 28.19
CA MET A 51 -14.31 7.45 26.88
C MET A 51 -14.10 8.97 26.94
N ASN A 52 -14.60 9.64 27.99
CA ASN A 52 -14.41 11.09 28.15
C ASN A 52 -12.99 11.47 28.59
N ARG A 53 -12.18 10.54 29.10
CA ARG A 53 -10.76 10.80 29.39
C ARG A 53 -9.94 11.01 28.11
N ASP A 54 -10.47 10.57 26.96
CA ASP A 54 -9.89 10.82 25.64
C ASP A 54 -10.41 12.12 25.00
N GLU A 55 -11.00 13.04 25.77
CA GLU A 55 -11.21 14.42 25.32
C GLU A 55 -9.85 15.08 25.04
N LEU A 56 -9.36 14.85 23.82
CA LEU A 56 -8.17 15.49 23.28
C LEU A 56 -8.51 16.96 23.07
N THR A 57 -8.12 17.79 24.03
CA THR A 57 -8.13 19.24 23.81
C THR A 57 -7.23 19.53 22.61
N LEU A 58 -7.82 19.99 21.51
CA LEU A 58 -7.07 20.40 20.35
C LEU A 58 -6.08 21.51 20.79
N PRO A 59 -4.79 21.38 20.45
CA PRO A 59 -3.83 22.40 20.84
C PRO A 59 -4.19 23.74 20.18
N PRO A 60 -3.86 24.88 20.81
CA PRO A 60 -4.11 26.21 20.24
C PRO A 60 -3.51 26.34 18.84
N GLU A 61 -4.15 27.08 17.93
CA GLU A 61 -3.70 27.26 16.53
C GLU A 61 -2.23 27.71 16.43
N ALA A 62 -1.78 28.54 17.38
CA ALA A 62 -0.40 28.98 17.47
C ALA A 62 0.61 27.82 17.61
N THR A 63 0.22 26.73 18.28
CA THR A 63 1.04 25.52 18.45
C THR A 63 1.11 24.73 17.14
N PHE A 64 0.02 24.67 16.40
CA PHE A 64 -0.04 24.00 15.11
C PHE A 64 0.85 24.71 14.07
N GLU A 65 0.81 26.04 14.01
CA GLU A 65 1.67 26.82 13.12
C GLU A 65 3.17 26.72 13.48
N ARG A 66 3.50 26.57 14.77
CA ARG A 66 4.88 26.26 15.21
C ARG A 66 5.35 24.89 14.73
N ILE A 67 4.50 23.86 14.83
CA ILE A 67 4.84 22.51 14.36
C ILE A 67 4.98 22.49 12.84
N LYS A 68 4.08 23.15 12.12
CA LYS A 68 4.10 23.27 10.65
C LYS A 68 5.33 23.99 10.13
N SER A 69 5.75 25.07 10.81
CA SER A 69 6.98 25.79 10.46
C SER A 69 8.24 24.99 10.81
N ALA A 70 8.27 24.29 11.94
CA ALA A 70 9.37 23.41 12.32
C ALA A 70 9.53 22.23 11.34
N ALA A 71 8.42 21.61 10.93
CA ALA A 71 8.42 20.53 9.94
C ALA A 71 8.95 21.01 8.59
N ARG A 72 8.53 22.20 8.11
CA ARG A 72 9.02 22.79 6.86
C ARG A 72 10.53 23.05 6.87
N MET A 73 11.10 23.43 8.02
CA MET A 73 12.55 23.63 8.13
C MET A 73 13.34 22.32 8.12
N GLN A 74 12.78 21.22 8.63
CA GLN A 74 13.45 19.92 8.64
C GLN A 74 13.51 19.23 7.26
N VAL A 75 12.62 19.58 6.32
CA VAL A 75 12.66 19.02 4.95
C VAL A 75 13.74 19.67 4.08
N ALA A 76 14.33 20.79 4.50
CA ALA A 76 15.34 21.49 3.72
C ALA A 76 16.76 21.15 4.20
N TYR A 77 17.41 20.26 3.44
CA TYR A 77 18.84 19.97 3.35
C TYR A 77 19.44 18.89 4.28
N PRO A 78 19.55 17.67 3.74
CA PRO A 78 20.74 16.88 3.94
C PRO A 78 21.44 16.58 2.60
N ARG A 79 22.78 16.54 2.61
CA ARG A 79 23.67 15.87 1.64
C ARG A 79 24.32 16.62 0.47
N ARG A 80 24.10 17.92 0.23
CA ARG A 80 24.83 18.61 -0.87
C ARG A 80 26.36 18.58 -0.73
N ARG A 81 26.90 18.50 0.50
CA ARG A 81 28.36 18.45 0.72
C ARG A 81 28.96 17.05 0.52
N PHE A 82 28.24 16.00 0.92
CA PHE A 82 28.71 14.61 0.80
C PHE A 82 28.62 14.09 -0.65
N PHE A 83 27.54 14.43 -1.37
CA PHE A 83 27.41 14.09 -2.79
C PHE A 83 28.46 14.76 -3.67
N ARG A 84 28.87 16.00 -3.35
CA ARG A 84 29.96 16.67 -4.08
C ARG A 84 31.33 16.00 -3.91
N GLN A 85 31.58 15.34 -2.79
CA GLN A 85 32.82 14.58 -2.58
C GLN A 85 32.77 13.23 -3.30
N LEU A 86 31.65 12.53 -3.25
CA LEU A 86 31.45 11.28 -3.98
C LEU A 86 31.54 11.49 -5.51
N LEU A 87 30.95 12.56 -6.04
CA LEU A 87 30.99 12.85 -7.48
C LEU A 87 32.41 13.10 -8.01
N LYS A 88 33.31 13.66 -7.18
CA LYS A 88 34.71 13.92 -7.56
C LYS A 88 35.54 12.64 -7.66
N VAL A 89 35.22 11.64 -6.86
CA VAL A 89 35.94 10.35 -6.84
C VAL A 89 35.36 9.39 -7.88
N SER A 90 34.05 9.43 -8.12
CA SER A 90 33.42 8.52 -9.08
C SER A 90 33.73 8.89 -10.54
N LEU A 91 33.84 10.18 -10.88
CA LEU A 91 34.10 10.63 -12.25
C LEU A 91 35.34 9.98 -12.92
N PRO A 92 36.54 9.97 -12.29
CA PRO A 92 37.71 9.35 -12.90
C PRO A 92 37.59 7.82 -12.99
N VAL A 93 36.89 7.19 -12.04
CA VAL A 93 36.66 5.72 -12.07
C VAL A 93 35.76 5.35 -13.24
N PHE A 94 34.66 6.09 -13.44
CA PHE A 94 33.75 5.88 -14.58
C PHE A 94 34.43 6.15 -15.93
N ALA A 95 35.31 7.16 -16.01
CA ALA A 95 36.07 7.42 -17.23
C ALA A 95 37.01 6.26 -17.56
N LEU A 96 37.67 5.70 -16.55
CA LEU A 96 38.62 4.60 -16.72
C LEU A 96 37.90 3.28 -17.06
N THR A 97 36.75 2.99 -16.44
CA THR A 97 35.93 1.83 -16.81
C THR A 97 35.33 1.97 -18.21
N ALA A 98 34.85 3.15 -18.60
CA ALA A 98 34.37 3.38 -19.96
C ALA A 98 35.49 3.22 -21.00
N MET A 99 36.69 3.74 -20.72
CA MET A 99 37.83 3.58 -21.61
C MET A 99 38.27 2.11 -21.71
N LEU A 100 38.24 1.37 -20.60
CA LEU A 100 38.53 -0.05 -20.55
C LEU A 100 37.49 -0.87 -21.34
N LEU A 101 36.21 -0.54 -21.21
CA LEU A 101 35.12 -1.16 -21.98
C LEU A 101 35.26 -0.87 -23.48
N ILE A 102 35.64 0.34 -23.87
CA ILE A 102 35.88 0.68 -25.28
C ILE A 102 37.08 -0.11 -25.83
N PHE A 103 38.16 -0.27 -25.05
CA PHE A 103 39.35 -1.02 -25.48
C PHE A 103 39.15 -2.54 -25.49
N LEU A 104 38.32 -3.06 -24.59
CA LEU A 104 38.00 -4.49 -24.50
C LEU A 104 36.83 -4.90 -25.40
N ARG A 105 36.11 -3.94 -26.00
CA ARG A 105 34.99 -4.26 -26.89
C ARG A 105 35.54 -5.00 -28.11
N PRO A 106 35.14 -6.27 -28.34
CA PRO A 106 35.50 -6.95 -29.58
C PRO A 106 34.99 -6.10 -30.74
N ARG A 107 35.84 -5.88 -31.74
CA ARG A 107 35.44 -5.18 -32.96
C ARG A 107 34.34 -6.02 -33.60
N VAL A 108 33.11 -5.54 -33.51
CA VAL A 108 31.98 -6.16 -34.20
C VAL A 108 32.22 -5.89 -35.67
N GLU A 109 32.60 -6.92 -36.42
CA GLU A 109 32.64 -6.87 -37.88
C GLU A 109 31.18 -6.70 -38.33
N THR A 110 30.79 -5.46 -38.62
CA THR A 110 29.47 -5.17 -39.16
C THR A 110 29.41 -5.73 -40.57
N VAL A 111 28.74 -6.87 -40.74
CA VAL A 111 28.34 -7.38 -42.04
C VAL A 111 27.12 -6.57 -42.46
N GLU A 112 27.28 -5.68 -43.44
CA GLU A 112 26.16 -4.99 -44.07
C GLU A 112 25.29 -6.02 -44.78
N MET A 113 24.16 -6.38 -44.17
CA MET A 113 23.10 -7.14 -44.84
C MET A 113 22.09 -6.14 -45.41
N SER A 114 22.01 -6.07 -46.74
CA SER A 114 20.97 -5.30 -47.43
C SER A 114 19.63 -6.01 -47.27
N ILE A 115 18.83 -5.60 -46.29
CA ILE A 115 17.45 -6.08 -46.15
C ILE A 115 16.58 -5.29 -47.13
N PRO A 116 15.91 -5.94 -48.10
CA PRO A 116 15.00 -5.25 -49.01
C PRO A 116 13.79 -4.72 -48.24
N VAL A 117 13.51 -3.42 -48.44
CA VAL A 117 12.48 -2.60 -47.77
C VAL A 117 11.05 -3.17 -47.92
N ALA A 118 10.83 -4.16 -48.77
CA ALA A 118 9.53 -4.78 -49.00
C ALA A 118 8.97 -5.51 -47.76
N ASN A 119 9.81 -6.00 -46.84
CA ASN A 119 9.35 -6.75 -45.66
C ASN A 119 9.07 -5.87 -44.42
N LEU A 120 9.34 -4.57 -44.46
CA LEU A 120 9.13 -3.64 -43.33
C LEU A 120 7.78 -2.91 -43.39
N LEU A 121 6.96 -3.20 -44.40
CA LEU A 121 5.69 -2.51 -44.66
C LEU A 121 4.44 -3.33 -44.29
N GLU A 122 4.61 -4.57 -43.80
CA GLU A 122 3.48 -5.41 -43.41
C GLU A 122 3.12 -5.33 -41.92
N ASP A 123 3.98 -4.76 -41.07
CA ASP A 123 3.69 -4.54 -39.65
C ASP A 123 4.01 -3.11 -39.22
N GLU A 124 2.95 -2.33 -38.99
CA GLU A 124 3.02 -0.90 -38.64
C GLU A 124 3.68 -0.68 -37.27
N GLU A 125 3.56 -1.66 -36.36
CA GLU A 125 4.16 -1.60 -35.01
C GLU A 125 5.69 -1.75 -35.05
N ILE A 126 6.24 -2.63 -35.90
CA ILE A 126 7.68 -2.88 -35.97
C ILE A 126 8.43 -1.70 -36.62
N ALA A 127 7.79 -1.02 -37.58
CA ALA A 127 8.35 0.17 -38.22
C ALA A 127 8.53 1.34 -37.24
N GLU A 128 7.63 1.49 -36.26
CA GLU A 128 7.73 2.55 -35.26
C GLU A 128 8.88 2.29 -34.26
N PHE A 129 9.15 1.04 -33.91
CA PHE A 129 10.29 0.66 -33.07
C PHE A 129 11.64 0.79 -33.79
N ALA A 130 11.71 0.53 -35.10
CA ALA A 130 12.95 0.62 -35.88
C ALA A 130 13.42 2.07 -36.09
N ILE A 131 12.50 3.03 -36.22
CA ILE A 131 12.82 4.45 -36.44
C ILE A 131 13.36 5.12 -35.15
N ALA A 132 13.06 4.57 -33.97
CA ALA A 132 13.49 5.14 -32.69
C ALA A 132 14.94 4.80 -32.28
N GLY A 133 15.63 3.91 -33.00
CA GLY A 133 17.08 3.68 -32.84
C GLY A 133 17.54 3.16 -31.46
N ILE A 134 16.64 2.56 -30.68
CA ILE A 134 16.95 2.00 -29.34
C ILE A 134 16.39 0.58 -29.27
N VAL A 135 16.93 -0.34 -30.08
CA VAL A 135 16.80 -1.77 -29.80
C VAL A 135 18.16 -2.39 -30.08
N SER A 136 18.98 -2.56 -29.03
CA SER A 136 20.18 -3.38 -29.12
C SER A 136 19.79 -4.85 -29.12
N THR A 137 20.53 -5.69 -29.84
CA THR A 137 20.36 -7.16 -29.85
C THR A 137 20.38 -7.75 -28.44
N ASP A 138 21.06 -7.09 -27.50
CA ASP A 138 21.11 -7.48 -26.09
C ASP A 138 19.75 -7.36 -25.40
N ILE A 139 18.91 -6.37 -25.77
CA ILE A 139 17.56 -6.20 -25.21
C ILE A 139 16.62 -7.24 -25.82
N LEU A 140 16.79 -7.57 -27.11
CA LEU A 140 16.03 -8.64 -27.74
C LEU A 140 16.36 -9.99 -27.10
N HIS A 141 17.63 -10.27 -26.81
CA HIS A 141 18.02 -11.48 -26.08
C HIS A 141 17.51 -11.47 -24.64
N GLU A 142 17.50 -10.33 -23.96
CA GLU A 142 16.97 -10.25 -22.59
C GLU A 142 15.44 -10.41 -22.57
N ILE A 143 14.74 -9.98 -23.63
CA ILE A 143 13.30 -10.24 -23.83
C ILE A 143 13.04 -11.70 -24.20
N ASP A 144 13.83 -12.30 -25.09
CA ASP A 144 13.75 -13.73 -25.42
C ASP A 144 14.04 -14.60 -24.19
N ASP A 145 15.05 -14.25 -23.38
CA ASP A 145 15.40 -14.94 -22.14
C ASP A 145 14.29 -14.79 -21.09
N LEU A 146 13.65 -13.61 -21.01
CA LEU A 146 12.49 -13.38 -20.14
C LEU A 146 11.26 -14.13 -20.65
N GLU A 147 11.02 -14.15 -21.96
CA GLU A 147 9.95 -14.95 -22.55
C GLU A 147 10.19 -16.43 -22.27
N GLU A 148 11.38 -16.98 -22.49
CA GLU A 148 11.71 -18.37 -22.11
C GLU A 148 11.51 -18.66 -20.62
N GLN A 149 11.80 -17.69 -19.74
CA GLN A 149 11.61 -17.85 -18.29
C GLN A 149 10.15 -17.75 -17.84
N PHE A 150 9.32 -16.99 -18.56
CA PHE A 150 7.90 -16.79 -18.26
C PHE A 150 6.96 -17.68 -19.09
N PHE A 151 7.44 -18.33 -20.16
CA PHE A 151 6.72 -19.29 -21.01
C PHE A 151 6.93 -20.76 -20.63
N ILE A 152 7.44 -21.06 -19.43
CA ILE A 152 7.26 -22.42 -18.88
C ILE A 152 5.81 -22.55 -18.36
N ASP A 153 4.92 -22.83 -19.31
CA ASP A 153 3.79 -23.75 -19.23
C ASP A 153 2.80 -23.59 -18.07
N THR A 154 2.40 -22.38 -17.71
CA THR A 154 1.20 -22.26 -16.86
C THR A 154 -0.05 -22.86 -17.52
N GLU A 155 -0.15 -22.85 -18.85
CA GLU A 155 -1.32 -23.39 -19.54
C GLU A 155 -1.22 -24.91 -19.77
N GLU A 156 -0.05 -25.43 -20.14
CA GLU A 156 0.19 -26.87 -20.30
C GLU A 156 0.23 -27.60 -18.95
N ALA A 157 0.89 -27.04 -17.92
CA ALA A 157 0.90 -27.61 -16.58
C ALA A 157 -0.50 -27.60 -15.93
N ILE A 158 -1.31 -26.55 -16.14
CA ILE A 158 -2.71 -26.56 -15.71
C ILE A 158 -3.50 -27.55 -16.57
N GLY A 159 -3.19 -27.73 -17.86
CA GLY A 159 -3.80 -28.74 -18.72
C GLY A 159 -3.66 -30.16 -18.17
N GLU A 160 -2.44 -30.52 -17.74
CA GLU A 160 -2.05 -31.86 -17.27
C GLU A 160 -2.53 -32.20 -15.85
N MET A 161 -2.90 -31.22 -15.03
CA MET A 161 -3.39 -31.46 -13.67
C MET A 161 -4.70 -32.28 -13.65
N SER A 162 -4.80 -33.21 -12.70
CA SER A 162 -6.06 -33.89 -12.37
C SER A 162 -7.09 -32.89 -11.82
N LYS A 163 -8.37 -33.29 -11.85
CA LYS A 163 -9.46 -32.43 -11.39
C LYS A 163 -9.33 -32.09 -9.90
N GLU A 164 -8.76 -33.00 -9.13
CA GLU A 164 -8.47 -32.86 -7.71
C GLU A 164 -7.38 -31.81 -7.47
N GLU A 165 -6.28 -31.86 -8.22
CA GLU A 165 -5.16 -30.92 -8.12
C GLU A 165 -5.58 -29.50 -8.52
N LYS A 166 -6.42 -29.35 -9.55
CA LYS A 166 -6.98 -28.04 -9.94
C LYS A 166 -7.78 -27.42 -8.81
N ASN A 167 -8.62 -28.21 -8.14
CA ASN A 167 -9.43 -27.72 -7.02
C ASN A 167 -8.57 -27.35 -5.80
N GLU A 168 -7.46 -28.05 -5.58
CA GLU A 168 -6.50 -27.72 -4.52
C GLU A 168 -5.74 -26.43 -4.80
N LEU A 169 -5.28 -26.24 -6.04
CA LEU A 169 -4.64 -25.00 -6.49
C LEU A 169 -5.57 -23.81 -6.30
N VAL A 170 -6.83 -23.93 -6.75
CA VAL A 170 -7.86 -22.90 -6.56
C VAL A 170 -8.05 -22.56 -5.07
N ARG A 171 -8.22 -23.57 -4.20
CA ARG A 171 -8.33 -23.35 -2.74
C ARG A 171 -7.10 -22.68 -2.15
N SER A 172 -5.91 -22.99 -2.63
CA SER A 172 -4.67 -22.37 -2.18
C SER A 172 -4.62 -20.89 -2.53
N LEU A 173 -5.09 -20.52 -3.74
CA LEU A 173 -5.17 -19.13 -4.21
C LEU A 173 -6.21 -18.34 -3.41
N TYR A 174 -7.40 -18.91 -3.18
CA TYR A 174 -8.44 -18.31 -2.34
C TYR A 174 -7.92 -18.03 -0.92
N ARG A 175 -7.19 -18.98 -0.32
CA ARG A 175 -6.59 -18.81 1.01
C ARG A 175 -5.50 -17.74 1.04
N LYS A 176 -4.66 -17.69 -0.01
CA LYS A 176 -3.51 -16.77 -0.09
C LYS A 176 -3.93 -15.32 -0.32
N TYR A 177 -4.97 -15.10 -1.11
CA TYR A 177 -5.42 -13.76 -1.49
C TYR A 177 -6.65 -13.27 -0.70
N ALA A 178 -7.10 -14.03 0.30
CA ALA A 178 -8.26 -13.70 1.14
C ALA A 178 -9.50 -13.29 0.32
N ILE A 179 -9.66 -13.88 -0.87
CA ILE A 179 -10.84 -13.68 -1.70
C ILE A 179 -11.95 -14.45 -0.97
N GLY A 180 -12.80 -13.76 -0.24
CA GLY A 180 -13.93 -14.37 0.45
C GLY A 180 -14.85 -15.05 -0.56
N ILE A 181 -15.21 -16.32 -0.29
CA ILE A 181 -16.40 -16.95 -0.88
C ILE A 181 -17.57 -16.64 0.06
#